data_AF-A0A1M6Y3X9-F1
#
_entry.id   AF-A0A1M6Y3X9-F1
#
_cell.length_a   1.000
_cell.length_b   1.000
_cell.length_c   1.000
_cell.angle_alpha   90.00
_cell.angle_beta   90.00
_cell.angle_gamma   90.00
#
_symmetry.space_group_name_H-M   'P 1'
#
loop_
_entity.id
_entity.type
_entity.pdbx_description
1 polymer ?
#
loop_
_entity_poly.entity_id
_entity_poly.type
_entity_poly.pdbx_seq_one_letter_code
_entity_poly.pdbx_strand_id
1 'polypeptide(L)'
;MPGNQNRVPTGIVALIITLLIVFSTTLKAQFTIRESFGENNLLSPRLVMGGSAQLTAAAGIDPLGSGWLRLTGNTTNQVGFCYVNQGFPSDLGLLIEFEYTAWSPTAASRPVADGFSMYLFDSTYGPGNFQIGQDGGALGYGEVDQATHPTGWTLGPGLTGGYLGLGLDEFGNYSVKQTTSDNTAPGLRAHTIALRGPTASHTSYITGTGANLGGTVYAGQTISYPGVAASRPTSSLFYRKVQILLEKVGTNYQITVSMQVAESGSMRAVFGPITLTTPRLLT
;
A
#
# COMPACT_ATOMS: atom_id res chain seq x y z
N MET A 1 -5.47 -19.56 -95.90
CA MET A 1 -5.51 -18.37 -95.03
C MET A 1 -6.51 -18.63 -93.89
N PRO A 2 -6.38 -17.95 -92.73
CA PRO A 2 -6.67 -18.50 -91.39
C PRO A 2 -8.12 -18.24 -90.90
N GLY A 3 -8.58 -18.67 -89.71
CA GLY A 3 -7.91 -19.29 -88.53
C GLY A 3 -8.89 -20.13 -87.68
N ASN A 4 -8.47 -20.98 -86.71
CA ASN A 4 -7.97 -20.64 -85.35
C ASN A 4 -8.95 -19.74 -84.53
N GLN A 5 -9.27 -19.89 -83.23
CA GLN A 5 -9.30 -20.96 -82.18
C GLN A 5 -10.42 -20.55 -81.17
N ASN A 6 -10.79 -21.25 -80.07
CA ASN A 6 -10.35 -22.49 -79.41
C ASN A 6 -11.54 -23.15 -78.65
N ARG A 7 -11.31 -24.24 -77.90
CA ARG A 7 -12.16 -24.70 -76.79
C ARG A 7 -11.65 -24.10 -75.46
N VAL A 8 -12.53 -23.60 -74.61
CA VAL A 8 -12.20 -23.15 -73.24
C VAL A 8 -12.62 -24.24 -72.23
N PRO A 9 -11.77 -24.63 -71.26
CA PRO A 9 -12.09 -25.69 -70.31
C PRO A 9 -12.96 -25.20 -69.14
N THR A 10 -13.76 -26.12 -68.58
CA THR A 10 -14.50 -25.93 -67.32
C THR A 10 -13.53 -25.75 -66.14
N GLY A 11 -13.47 -24.55 -65.59
CA GLY A 11 -12.68 -24.25 -64.40
C GLY A 11 -13.33 -24.78 -63.13
N ILE A 12 -12.60 -25.62 -62.39
CA ILE A 12 -12.96 -26.01 -61.02
C ILE A 12 -12.57 -24.84 -60.10
N VAL A 13 -13.56 -24.18 -59.49
CA VAL A 13 -13.31 -23.16 -58.46
C VAL A 13 -13.07 -23.87 -57.13
N ALA A 14 -11.81 -23.96 -56.70
CA ALA A 14 -11.45 -24.44 -55.38
C ALA A 14 -11.74 -23.35 -54.33
N LEU A 15 -12.70 -23.60 -53.45
CA LEU A 15 -13.04 -22.71 -52.34
C LEU A 15 -12.00 -22.86 -51.22
N ILE A 16 -11.01 -21.96 -51.17
CA ILE A 16 -10.06 -21.90 -50.06
C ILE A 16 -10.74 -21.21 -48.87
N ILE A 17 -11.13 -21.99 -47.87
CA ILE A 17 -11.62 -21.48 -46.58
C ILE A 17 -10.41 -21.10 -45.72
N THR A 18 -10.09 -19.82 -45.68
CA THR A 18 -9.08 -19.27 -44.77
C THR A 18 -9.63 -19.26 -43.35
N LEU A 19 -9.16 -20.20 -42.51
CA LEU A 19 -9.52 -20.25 -41.09
C LEU A 19 -8.87 -19.08 -40.34
N LEU A 20 -9.65 -18.03 -40.04
CA LEU A 20 -9.20 -16.93 -39.18
C LEU A 20 -9.15 -17.41 -37.72
N ILE A 21 -7.95 -17.78 -37.24
CA ILE A 21 -7.72 -18.02 -35.82
C ILE A 21 -7.67 -16.66 -35.12
N VAL A 22 -8.80 -16.24 -34.55
CA VAL A 22 -8.88 -15.05 -33.71
C VAL A 22 -8.19 -15.35 -32.37
N PHE A 23 -6.91 -14.99 -32.26
CA PHE A 23 -6.23 -14.98 -30.98
C PHE A 23 -6.85 -13.90 -30.08
N SER A 24 -7.70 -14.32 -29.16
CA SER A 24 -8.20 -13.48 -28.07
C SER A 24 -7.07 -13.14 -27.11
N THR A 25 -6.31 -12.09 -27.40
CA THR A 25 -5.36 -11.51 -26.44
C THR A 25 -6.15 -10.88 -25.30
N THR A 26 -6.20 -11.56 -24.16
CA THR A 26 -6.67 -10.96 -22.92
C THR A 26 -5.69 -9.87 -22.50
N LEU A 27 -5.98 -8.62 -22.90
CA LEU A 27 -5.34 -7.44 -22.34
C LEU A 27 -5.53 -7.48 -20.82
N LYS A 28 -4.48 -7.86 -20.08
CA LYS A 28 -4.47 -7.78 -18.63
C LYS A 28 -4.57 -6.29 -18.26
N ALA A 29 -5.76 -5.87 -17.83
CA ALA A 29 -6.06 -4.46 -17.63
C ALA A 29 -5.22 -3.87 -16.49
N GLN A 30 -4.34 -2.91 -16.83
CA GLN A 30 -3.87 -1.92 -15.88
C GLN A 30 -5.08 -1.10 -15.43
N PHE A 31 -5.40 -1.12 -14.13
CA PHE A 31 -6.39 -0.23 -13.56
C PHE A 31 -5.71 0.95 -12.85
N THR A 32 -6.41 2.08 -12.85
CA THR A 32 -6.04 3.25 -12.05
C THR A 32 -7.17 3.52 -11.08
N ILE A 33 -6.84 3.77 -9.81
CA ILE A 33 -7.77 4.33 -8.84
C ILE A 33 -7.22 5.69 -8.44
N ARG A 34 -8.05 6.71 -8.60
CA ARG A 34 -7.84 8.06 -8.08
C ARG A 34 -9.04 8.35 -7.20
N GLU A 35 -8.80 8.43 -5.91
CA GLU A 35 -9.80 8.75 -4.89
C GLU A 35 -9.21 9.89 -4.06
N SER A 36 -9.94 11.00 -3.96
CA SER A 36 -9.55 12.11 -3.09
C SER A 36 -10.04 11.90 -1.67
N PHE A 37 -11.08 11.05 -1.49
CA PHE A 37 -11.84 10.92 -0.23
C PHE A 37 -12.49 12.24 0.20
N GLY A 38 -12.68 13.17 -0.74
CA GLY A 38 -13.24 14.52 -0.54
C GLY A 38 -14.72 14.55 -0.19
N GLU A 39 -15.46 13.51 -0.56
CA GLU A 39 -16.92 13.45 -0.50
C GLU A 39 -17.46 12.71 0.73
N ASN A 40 -18.78 12.73 0.90
CA ASN A 40 -19.47 11.99 1.97
C ASN A 40 -19.56 10.47 1.73
N ASN A 41 -19.12 9.97 0.58
CA ASN A 41 -19.09 8.55 0.22
C ASN A 41 -17.83 8.25 -0.59
N LEU A 42 -17.41 6.98 -0.61
CA LEU A 42 -16.36 6.52 -1.52
C LEU A 42 -16.87 6.63 -2.97
N LEU A 43 -16.10 7.29 -3.84
CA LEU A 43 -16.47 7.47 -5.25
C LEU A 43 -16.16 6.21 -6.05
N SER A 44 -15.10 5.49 -5.68
CA SER A 44 -14.77 4.18 -6.25
C SER A 44 -15.54 3.05 -5.54
N PRO A 45 -16.43 2.30 -6.22
CA PRO A 45 -17.08 1.12 -5.64
C PRO A 45 -16.11 -0.06 -5.43
N ARG A 46 -14.84 0.10 -5.83
CA ARG A 46 -13.76 -0.86 -5.57
C ARG A 46 -13.04 -0.59 -4.24
N LEU A 47 -13.40 0.45 -3.50
CA LEU A 47 -12.81 0.72 -2.20
C LEU A 47 -13.68 0.13 -1.09
N VAL A 48 -13.04 -0.55 -0.14
CA VAL A 48 -13.67 -1.09 1.06
C VAL A 48 -12.99 -0.47 2.26
N MET A 49 -13.79 0.11 3.15
CA MET A 49 -13.35 0.83 4.35
C MET A 49 -13.99 0.20 5.59
N GLY A 50 -13.25 0.17 6.71
CA GLY A 50 -13.73 -0.43 7.95
C GLY A 50 -12.83 -0.17 9.16
N GLY A 51 -13.15 -0.81 10.28
CA GLY A 51 -12.56 -0.49 11.58
C GLY A 51 -12.99 0.91 12.05
N SER A 52 -12.06 1.70 12.58
CA SER A 52 -12.31 3.11 12.98
C SER A 52 -12.26 4.12 11.83
N ALA A 53 -12.08 3.67 10.59
CA ALA A 53 -11.91 4.57 9.45
C ALA A 53 -13.20 5.29 9.06
N GLN A 54 -13.08 6.56 8.67
CA GLN A 54 -14.20 7.42 8.28
C GLN A 54 -13.79 8.44 7.20
N LEU A 55 -14.78 8.93 6.44
CA LEU A 55 -14.60 10.10 5.57
C LEU A 55 -14.94 11.35 6.38
N THR A 56 -14.01 12.31 6.47
CA THR A 56 -14.21 13.49 7.31
C THR A 56 -15.32 14.42 6.80
N ALA A 57 -15.62 14.41 5.50
CA ALA A 57 -16.78 15.12 4.95
C ALA A 57 -18.11 14.44 5.30
N ALA A 58 -18.15 13.09 5.36
CA ALA A 58 -19.33 12.36 5.84
C ALA A 58 -19.62 12.64 7.33
N ALA A 59 -18.57 12.82 8.13
CA ALA A 59 -18.65 13.18 9.54
C ALA A 59 -18.88 14.68 9.81
N GLY A 60 -19.00 15.52 8.76
CA GLY A 60 -19.18 16.97 8.90
C GLY A 60 -17.97 17.73 9.48
N ILE A 61 -16.79 17.12 9.46
CA ILE A 61 -15.53 17.69 9.98
C ILE A 61 -14.89 18.62 8.96
N ASP A 62 -14.91 18.20 7.69
CA ASP A 62 -14.45 18.98 6.54
C ASP A 62 -15.65 19.22 5.59
N PRO A 63 -15.66 20.28 4.76
CA PRO A 63 -16.69 20.47 3.73
C PRO A 63 -16.69 19.35 2.67
N LEU A 64 -17.83 19.15 2.00
CA LEU A 64 -17.92 18.31 0.79
C LEU A 64 -16.90 18.78 -0.27
N GLY A 65 -16.33 17.83 -1.01
CA GLY A 65 -15.19 18.04 -1.89
C GLY A 65 -13.84 18.36 -1.22
N SER A 66 -13.81 18.57 0.11
CA SER A 66 -12.60 18.91 0.89
C SER A 66 -12.29 17.89 2.01
N GLY A 67 -13.06 16.81 2.09
CA GLY A 67 -12.83 15.69 3.00
C GLY A 67 -11.56 14.89 2.73
N TRP A 68 -11.24 14.01 3.67
CA TRP A 68 -10.18 13.02 3.56
C TRP A 68 -10.63 11.71 4.20
N LEU A 69 -9.96 10.62 3.83
CA LEU A 69 -9.94 9.40 4.64
C LEU A 69 -9.19 9.69 5.94
N ARG A 70 -9.85 9.44 7.08
CA ARG A 70 -9.24 9.40 8.40
C ARG A 70 -9.26 7.95 8.88
N LEU A 71 -8.09 7.33 9.01
CA LEU A 71 -7.97 5.94 9.48
C LEU A 71 -8.30 5.82 10.98
N THR A 72 -7.80 6.76 11.81
CA THR A 72 -7.98 6.76 13.27
C THR A 72 -8.30 8.16 13.79
N GLY A 73 -9.00 8.24 14.92
CA GLY A 73 -9.19 9.48 15.70
C GLY A 73 -8.14 9.64 16.79
N ASN A 74 -8.17 10.75 17.53
CA ASN A 74 -7.34 10.96 18.72
C ASN A 74 -7.91 10.19 19.94
N THR A 75 -7.98 8.87 19.82
CA THR A 75 -8.43 7.92 20.85
C THR A 75 -7.50 6.71 20.84
N THR A 76 -7.27 6.10 21.99
CA THR A 76 -6.38 4.93 22.11
C THR A 76 -7.01 3.67 21.50
N ASN A 77 -6.18 2.71 21.13
CA ASN A 77 -6.57 1.36 20.68
C ASN A 77 -7.54 1.43 19.49
N GLN A 78 -7.09 2.06 18.40
CA GLN A 78 -7.85 2.24 17.17
C GLN A 78 -7.11 1.61 16.01
N VAL A 79 -7.85 0.86 15.19
CA VAL A 79 -7.40 0.41 13.87
C VAL A 79 -8.51 0.64 12.87
N GLY A 80 -8.20 1.37 11.81
CA GLY A 80 -9.09 1.63 10.70
C GLY A 80 -8.35 1.43 9.40
N PHE A 81 -9.08 0.98 8.38
CA PHE A 81 -8.49 0.59 7.10
C PHE A 81 -9.33 1.07 5.93
N CYS A 82 -8.67 1.21 4.79
CA CYS A 82 -9.29 1.28 3.47
C CYS A 82 -8.40 0.52 2.49
N TYR A 83 -8.97 -0.35 1.66
CA TYR A 83 -8.22 -1.09 0.65
C TYR A 83 -8.96 -1.16 -0.68
N VAL A 84 -8.21 -1.46 -1.73
CA VAL A 84 -8.69 -1.69 -3.09
C VAL A 84 -9.12 -3.14 -3.26
N ASN A 85 -10.42 -3.39 -3.34
CA ASN A 85 -11.02 -4.69 -3.65
C ASN A 85 -10.97 -4.98 -5.16
N GLN A 86 -9.75 -5.00 -5.71
CA GLN A 86 -9.47 -5.29 -7.10
C GLN A 86 -8.05 -5.87 -7.20
N GLY A 87 -7.94 -7.16 -7.51
CA GLY A 87 -6.65 -7.78 -7.81
C GLY A 87 -6.01 -7.18 -9.07
N PHE A 88 -4.70 -7.03 -9.05
CA PHE A 88 -3.87 -6.66 -10.21
C PHE A 88 -3.00 -7.86 -10.64
N PRO A 89 -2.62 -7.97 -11.92
CA PRO A 89 -1.64 -8.96 -12.35
C PRO A 89 -0.28 -8.66 -11.74
N SER A 90 0.31 -9.62 -11.02
CA SER A 90 1.66 -9.47 -10.46
C SER A 90 2.74 -9.30 -11.55
N ASP A 91 2.47 -9.72 -12.80
CA ASP A 91 3.34 -9.45 -13.95
C ASP A 91 3.56 -7.97 -14.27
N LEU A 92 2.66 -7.09 -13.79
CA LEU A 92 2.76 -5.66 -13.95
C LEU A 92 3.28 -5.05 -12.65
N GLY A 93 4.22 -4.12 -12.77
CA GLY A 93 4.66 -3.30 -11.64
C GLY A 93 3.52 -2.43 -11.10
N LEU A 94 3.69 -1.96 -9.87
CA LEU A 94 2.71 -1.15 -9.14
C LEU A 94 3.32 0.20 -8.76
N LEU A 95 2.59 1.27 -9.07
CA LEU A 95 2.87 2.62 -8.60
C LEU A 95 1.74 3.06 -7.67
N ILE A 96 2.05 3.32 -6.41
CA ILE A 96 1.14 3.91 -5.43
C ILE A 96 1.65 5.30 -5.09
N GLU A 97 0.76 6.28 -5.10
CA GLU A 97 1.00 7.60 -4.51
C GLU A 97 -0.13 7.95 -3.56
N PHE A 98 0.21 8.49 -2.39
CA PHE A 98 -0.76 9.10 -1.48
C PHE A 98 -0.14 10.27 -0.73
N GLU A 99 -0.99 11.25 -0.41
CA GLU A 99 -0.68 12.33 0.51
C GLU A 99 -1.28 11.99 1.88
N TYR A 100 -0.59 12.36 2.95
CA TYR A 100 -1.09 12.16 4.29
C TYR A 100 -0.68 13.31 5.22
N THR A 101 -1.39 13.41 6.33
CA THR A 101 -1.00 14.25 7.46
C THR A 101 -1.49 13.56 8.73
N ALA A 102 -0.61 13.51 9.73
CA ALA A 102 -0.85 12.89 11.02
C ALA A 102 -0.39 13.89 12.08
N TRP A 103 -1.20 14.08 13.13
CA TRP A 103 -1.02 15.13 14.12
C TRP A 103 -1.76 14.80 15.41
N SER A 104 -1.40 15.47 16.51
CA SER A 104 -2.12 15.37 17.78
C SER A 104 -2.74 16.73 18.17
N PRO A 105 -4.00 16.78 18.66
CA PRO A 105 -4.61 17.98 19.22
C PRO A 105 -4.20 18.25 20.66
N THR A 106 -3.46 17.33 21.29
CA THR A 106 -3.00 17.44 22.68
C THR A 106 -1.48 17.34 22.76
N ALA A 107 -0.87 18.23 23.54
CA ALA A 107 0.51 18.05 24.03
C ALA A 107 0.52 16.83 24.98
N ALA A 108 0.71 15.65 24.42
CA ALA A 108 0.76 14.43 25.22
C ALA A 108 2.06 14.40 26.04
N SER A 109 1.98 13.87 27.25
CA SER A 109 3.15 13.48 28.05
C SER A 109 3.89 12.23 27.49
N ARG A 110 3.51 11.80 26.29
CA ARG A 110 4.01 10.65 25.54
C ARG A 110 4.22 11.06 24.08
N PRO A 111 5.14 10.42 23.34
CA PRO A 111 5.28 10.64 21.90
C PRO A 111 3.97 10.35 21.15
N VAL A 112 3.80 11.01 19.99
CA VAL A 112 2.76 10.69 19.01
C VAL A 112 2.90 9.24 18.54
N ALA A 113 1.76 8.55 18.38
CA ALA A 113 1.73 7.10 18.22
C ALA A 113 0.44 6.61 17.55
N ASP A 114 0.42 5.43 16.93
CA ASP A 114 1.60 4.61 16.58
C ASP A 114 2.07 4.87 15.15
N GLY A 115 1.16 5.19 14.23
CA GLY A 115 1.41 5.40 12.80
C GLY A 115 0.35 4.71 11.94
N PHE A 116 0.70 4.34 10.70
CA PHE A 116 -0.15 3.54 9.82
C PHE A 116 0.67 2.72 8.82
N SER A 117 0.06 1.78 8.10
CA SER A 117 0.71 1.02 7.04
C SER A 117 -0.01 1.10 5.69
N MET A 118 0.76 1.05 4.60
CA MET A 118 0.30 0.60 3.29
C MET A 118 0.63 -0.88 3.17
N TYR A 119 -0.29 -1.69 2.66
CA TYR A 119 -0.08 -3.13 2.50
C TYR A 119 -0.58 -3.66 1.15
N LEU A 120 0.04 -4.76 0.73
CA LEU A 120 -0.42 -5.61 -0.36
C LEU A 120 -0.79 -6.98 0.20
N PHE A 121 -1.93 -7.51 -0.24
CA PHE A 121 -2.48 -8.77 0.23
C PHE A 121 -3.11 -9.55 -0.93
N ASP A 122 -3.26 -10.87 -0.75
CA ASP A 122 -3.89 -11.76 -1.70
C ASP A 122 -5.37 -11.39 -1.89
N SER A 123 -5.74 -11.01 -3.12
CA SER A 123 -7.12 -10.63 -3.47
C SER A 123 -8.16 -11.72 -3.24
N THR A 124 -7.77 -12.99 -3.09
CA THR A 124 -8.72 -14.08 -2.75
C THR A 124 -9.35 -13.93 -1.37
N TYR A 125 -8.74 -13.15 -0.46
CA TYR A 125 -9.31 -12.85 0.84
C TYR A 125 -10.33 -11.69 0.77
N GLY A 126 -10.26 -10.84 -0.26
CA GLY A 126 -11.14 -9.69 -0.42
C GLY A 126 -12.52 -10.05 -1.04
N PRO A 127 -13.65 -9.48 -0.57
CA PRO A 127 -13.80 -8.71 0.66
C PRO A 127 -14.15 -9.56 1.90
N GLY A 128 -14.51 -10.83 1.72
CA GLY A 128 -15.19 -11.63 2.76
C GLY A 128 -14.29 -12.17 3.88
N ASN A 129 -13.12 -12.70 3.54
CA ASN A 129 -12.18 -13.28 4.52
C ASN A 129 -11.10 -12.29 4.98
N PHE A 130 -11.21 -11.01 4.57
CA PHE A 130 -10.28 -9.96 4.95
C PHE A 130 -10.39 -9.68 6.44
N GLN A 131 -9.27 -9.81 7.15
CA GLN A 131 -9.09 -9.30 8.52
C GLN A 131 -7.84 -8.43 8.55
N ILE A 132 -7.95 -7.28 9.22
CA ILE A 132 -6.84 -6.37 9.48
C ILE A 132 -5.86 -7.00 10.50
N GLY A 133 -4.58 -6.66 10.41
CA GLY A 133 -3.59 -7.03 11.42
C GLY A 133 -3.78 -6.27 12.74
N GLN A 134 -2.92 -6.53 13.72
CA GLN A 134 -3.07 -5.95 15.06
C GLN A 134 -2.86 -4.43 15.08
N ASP A 135 -3.45 -3.76 16.06
CA ASP A 135 -3.35 -2.32 16.27
C ASP A 135 -2.03 -1.94 16.98
N GLY A 136 -1.90 -0.68 17.38
CA GLY A 136 -0.69 -0.14 17.98
C GLY A 136 0.54 -0.38 17.11
N GLY A 137 1.60 -0.94 17.70
CA GLY A 137 2.89 -1.13 17.04
C GLY A 137 2.93 -2.06 15.81
N ALA A 138 1.88 -2.83 15.56
CA ALA A 138 1.73 -3.65 14.35
C ALA A 138 1.13 -2.87 13.15
N LEU A 139 0.66 -1.62 13.36
CA LEU A 139 0.17 -0.68 12.35
C LEU A 139 -0.93 -1.25 11.42
N GLY A 140 -1.75 -2.19 11.90
CA GLY A 140 -2.79 -2.86 11.12
C GLY A 140 -2.29 -3.89 10.10
N TYR A 141 -0.99 -4.18 10.06
CA TYR A 141 -0.40 -5.19 9.16
C TYR A 141 0.17 -6.38 9.92
N GLY A 142 0.94 -6.11 10.99
CA GLY A 142 1.69 -7.09 11.75
C GLY A 142 0.81 -8.07 12.53
N GLU A 143 1.36 -9.26 12.75
CA GLU A 143 0.95 -10.10 13.88
C GLU A 143 1.61 -9.58 15.18
N VAL A 144 1.13 -10.05 16.34
CA VAL A 144 1.80 -9.83 17.64
C VAL A 144 1.68 -11.12 18.46
N ASP A 145 2.82 -11.74 18.81
CA ASP A 145 2.83 -12.94 19.66
C ASP A 145 3.01 -12.64 21.16
N GLN A 146 2.46 -13.53 21.99
CA GLN A 146 2.55 -13.48 23.46
C GLN A 146 3.98 -13.75 23.98
N ALA A 147 4.84 -14.36 23.17
CA ALA A 147 6.20 -14.74 23.56
C ALA A 147 7.16 -13.54 23.53
N THR A 148 6.90 -12.57 22.66
CA THR A 148 7.65 -11.30 22.56
C THR A 148 6.96 -10.16 23.29
N HIS A 149 5.62 -10.13 23.32
CA HIS A 149 4.83 -9.04 23.90
C HIS A 149 3.84 -9.54 24.96
N PRO A 150 4.31 -10.04 26.12
CA PRO A 150 3.47 -10.72 27.12
C PRO A 150 2.41 -9.82 27.80
N THR A 151 2.56 -8.50 27.71
CA THR A 151 1.64 -7.49 28.30
C THR A 151 1.64 -6.20 27.47
N GLY A 152 0.55 -5.44 27.56
CA GLY A 152 0.46 -4.08 27.01
C GLY A 152 0.23 -3.96 25.50
N TRP A 153 0.04 -5.08 24.80
CA TRP A 153 -0.23 -5.14 23.36
C TRP A 153 -1.48 -5.97 23.08
N THR A 154 -2.16 -5.67 21.97
CA THR A 154 -3.20 -6.54 21.42
C THR A 154 -2.54 -7.71 20.69
N LEU A 155 -2.86 -8.93 21.12
CA LEU A 155 -2.29 -10.16 20.58
C LEU A 155 -3.17 -10.71 19.46
N GLY A 156 -2.55 -11.17 18.37
CA GLY A 156 -3.30 -11.82 17.30
C GLY A 156 -2.54 -11.93 15.98
N PRO A 157 -3.19 -12.49 14.95
CA PRO A 157 -2.59 -12.71 13.65
C PRO A 157 -2.35 -11.40 12.90
N GLY A 158 -1.46 -11.46 11.90
CA GLY A 158 -1.28 -10.39 10.93
C GLY A 158 -2.40 -10.36 9.89
N LEU A 159 -2.36 -9.34 9.03
CA LEU A 159 -3.35 -9.11 7.99
C LEU A 159 -3.52 -10.34 7.09
N THR A 160 -4.76 -10.79 6.86
CA THR A 160 -5.04 -12.02 6.10
C THR A 160 -4.56 -11.95 4.66
N GLY A 161 -3.67 -12.87 4.26
CA GLY A 161 -3.11 -12.89 2.91
C GLY A 161 -2.08 -11.77 2.64
N GLY A 162 -1.71 -10.97 3.64
CA GLY A 162 -0.69 -9.92 3.54
C GLY A 162 0.66 -10.48 3.10
N TYR A 163 1.26 -9.90 2.06
CA TYR A 163 2.57 -10.32 1.56
C TYR A 163 3.61 -9.20 1.55
N LEU A 164 3.19 -7.94 1.72
CA LEU A 164 4.06 -6.79 1.86
C LEU A 164 3.41 -5.72 2.73
N GLY A 165 4.11 -5.21 3.75
CA GLY A 165 3.58 -4.15 4.63
C GLY A 165 4.60 -3.03 4.85
N LEU A 166 4.33 -1.85 4.31
CA LEU A 166 5.11 -0.63 4.50
C LEU A 166 4.51 0.20 5.64
N GLY A 167 5.13 0.16 6.81
CA GLY A 167 4.76 0.99 7.95
C GLY A 167 5.39 2.38 7.89
N LEU A 168 4.59 3.40 8.14
CA LEU A 168 5.00 4.75 8.50
C LEU A 168 4.80 4.88 10.00
N ASP A 169 5.90 4.72 10.73
CA ASP A 169 5.92 4.45 12.16
C ASP A 169 6.34 5.70 12.93
N GLU A 170 5.44 6.22 13.75
CA GLU A 170 5.65 7.44 14.54
C GLU A 170 6.37 7.11 15.84
N PHE A 171 5.90 6.09 16.56
CA PHE A 171 6.37 5.73 17.89
C PHE A 171 7.65 4.87 17.87
N GLY A 172 7.79 4.01 16.86
CA GLY A 172 8.96 3.18 16.60
C GLY A 172 8.76 1.68 16.81
N ASN A 173 7.55 1.26 17.15
CA ASN A 173 7.21 -0.12 17.48
C ASN A 173 7.14 -1.05 16.26
N TYR A 174 6.92 -0.53 15.06
CA TYR A 174 6.89 -1.32 13.82
C TYR A 174 8.27 -1.81 13.40
N SER A 175 9.34 -1.33 14.04
CA SER A 175 10.71 -1.86 13.91
C SER A 175 11.10 -2.84 15.04
N VAL A 176 10.23 -3.10 16.03
CA VAL A 176 10.44 -4.06 17.13
C VAL A 176 10.09 -5.49 16.69
N LYS A 177 10.78 -6.49 17.26
CA LYS A 177 10.57 -7.91 17.00
C LYS A 177 9.15 -8.35 17.41
N GLN A 178 8.28 -8.64 16.42
CA GLN A 178 6.86 -8.96 16.68
C GLN A 178 6.55 -10.43 16.98
N THR A 179 7.47 -11.32 16.62
CA THR A 179 7.42 -12.74 17.01
C THR A 179 8.80 -13.30 17.27
N THR A 180 8.86 -14.47 17.93
CA THR A 180 10.15 -15.16 18.19
C THR A 180 11.00 -15.41 16.94
N SER A 181 10.38 -15.44 15.75
CA SER A 181 11.02 -15.64 14.44
C SER A 181 11.52 -14.35 13.76
N ASP A 182 11.07 -13.18 14.20
CA ASP A 182 11.39 -11.85 13.61
C ASP A 182 12.78 -11.36 14.07
N ASN A 183 13.82 -12.11 13.72
CA ASN A 183 15.21 -11.90 14.16
C ASN A 183 15.95 -10.79 13.39
N THR A 184 15.32 -10.20 12.38
CA THR A 184 15.85 -9.10 11.56
C THR A 184 15.37 -7.72 12.02
N ALA A 185 14.39 -7.67 12.93
CA ALA A 185 13.87 -6.44 13.50
C ALA A 185 14.95 -5.69 14.34
N PRO A 186 15.27 -4.43 14.00
CA PRO A 186 16.37 -3.70 14.63
C PRO A 186 16.00 -3.04 15.97
N GLY A 187 14.79 -3.25 16.49
CA GLY A 187 14.30 -2.65 17.73
C GLY A 187 13.60 -1.30 17.52
N LEU A 188 13.27 -0.62 18.62
CA LEU A 188 12.46 0.60 18.63
C LEU A 188 13.11 1.73 17.79
N ARG A 189 12.39 2.25 16.79
CA ARG A 189 12.87 3.34 15.92
C ARG A 189 11.76 4.33 15.56
N ALA A 190 11.58 5.36 16.38
CA ALA A 190 10.58 6.41 16.16
C ALA A 190 10.80 7.15 14.82
N HIS A 191 9.70 7.61 14.24
CA HIS A 191 9.65 8.34 12.96
C HIS A 191 10.44 7.63 11.84
N THR A 192 10.02 6.41 11.50
CA THR A 192 10.63 5.61 10.43
C THR A 192 9.64 5.23 9.33
N ILE A 193 10.21 4.86 8.18
CA ILE A 193 9.49 4.08 7.17
C ILE A 193 10.17 2.72 7.08
N ALA A 194 9.42 1.65 7.28
CA ALA A 194 9.94 0.29 7.36
C ALA A 194 9.04 -0.73 6.66
N LEU A 195 9.65 -1.81 6.18
CA LEU A 195 9.03 -2.83 5.35
C LEU A 195 9.01 -4.18 6.09
N ARG A 196 7.85 -4.84 6.12
CA ARG A 196 7.67 -6.19 6.65
C ARG A 196 7.22 -7.17 5.56
N GLY A 197 7.63 -8.42 5.73
CA GLY A 197 7.33 -9.53 4.84
C GLY A 197 5.99 -10.21 5.10
N PRO A 198 5.73 -11.36 4.45
CA PRO A 198 4.40 -11.98 4.40
C PRO A 198 3.87 -12.53 5.73
N THR A 199 2.58 -12.29 5.98
CA THR A 199 1.83 -12.72 7.17
C THR A 199 1.61 -14.24 7.23
N ALA A 200 1.74 -14.96 6.11
CA ALA A 200 1.54 -16.41 6.01
C ALA A 200 2.60 -17.28 6.75
N SER A 201 3.59 -16.68 7.40
CA SER A 201 4.35 -17.38 8.45
C SER A 201 4.72 -16.43 9.58
N HIS A 202 5.48 -15.38 9.28
CA HIS A 202 5.74 -14.31 10.22
C HIS A 202 5.95 -12.98 9.50
N THR A 203 5.44 -11.89 10.06
CA THR A 203 5.60 -10.54 9.49
C THR A 203 7.00 -9.96 9.75
N SER A 204 8.05 -10.70 9.40
CA SER A 204 9.43 -10.33 9.69
C SER A 204 9.83 -8.99 9.07
N TYR A 205 10.62 -8.21 9.79
CA TYR A 205 11.23 -6.98 9.29
C TYR A 205 12.17 -7.29 8.12
N ILE A 206 12.03 -6.57 7.01
CA ILE A 206 12.91 -6.69 5.82
C ILE A 206 13.97 -5.59 5.86
N THR A 207 13.54 -4.34 5.94
CA THR A 207 14.40 -3.15 5.85
C THR A 207 13.63 -1.90 6.26
N GLY A 208 14.31 -0.76 6.38
CA GLY A 208 13.70 0.50 6.78
C GLY A 208 14.74 1.55 7.10
N THR A 209 14.28 2.78 7.35
CA THR A 209 15.15 3.91 7.70
C THR A 209 15.76 3.75 9.11
N GLY A 210 16.78 4.55 9.42
CA GLY A 210 17.11 4.88 10.81
C GLY A 210 16.02 5.76 11.43
N ALA A 211 15.99 5.86 12.76
CA ALA A 211 15.05 6.72 13.49
C ALA A 211 15.13 8.18 13.01
N ASN A 212 14.00 8.90 13.05
CA ASN A 212 13.85 10.25 12.48
C ASN A 212 14.29 10.30 11.01
N LEU A 213 13.84 9.35 10.20
CA LEU A 213 14.22 9.17 8.79
C LEU A 213 15.75 9.15 8.57
N GLY A 214 16.51 8.67 9.56
CA GLY A 214 17.97 8.58 9.53
C GLY A 214 18.49 7.69 8.40
N GLY A 215 19.67 8.02 7.87
CA GLY A 215 20.22 7.36 6.68
C GLY A 215 19.56 7.78 5.36
N THR A 216 18.60 8.71 5.39
CA THR A 216 17.95 9.27 4.20
C THR A 216 18.27 10.75 4.02
N VAL A 217 17.85 11.30 2.88
CA VAL A 217 17.92 12.74 2.58
C VAL A 217 17.02 13.63 3.44
N TYR A 218 16.16 13.02 4.27
CA TYR A 218 15.26 13.68 5.22
C TYR A 218 15.61 13.36 6.68
N ALA A 219 16.84 12.93 6.97
CA ALA A 219 17.29 12.68 8.34
C ALA A 219 17.02 13.88 9.27
N GLY A 220 16.41 13.62 10.42
CA GLY A 220 15.92 14.62 11.37
C GLY A 220 14.45 15.05 11.16
N GLN A 221 13.79 14.63 10.08
CA GLN A 221 12.36 14.87 9.85
C GLN A 221 11.48 13.80 10.53
N THR A 222 10.24 14.18 10.83
CA THR A 222 9.24 13.33 11.48
C THR A 222 8.19 12.80 10.50
N ILE A 223 7.59 11.66 10.83
CA ILE A 223 6.47 11.05 10.08
C ILE A 223 5.18 11.86 10.26
N SER A 224 4.89 12.31 11.48
CA SER A 224 3.77 13.17 11.85
C SER A 224 4.21 14.60 12.20
N TYR A 225 3.25 15.51 12.27
CA TYR A 225 3.47 16.91 12.62
C TYR A 225 4.07 16.99 14.04
N PRO A 226 5.25 17.59 14.24
CA PRO A 226 5.93 17.61 15.54
C PRO A 226 5.31 18.62 16.52
N GLY A 227 4.38 19.46 16.06
CA GLY A 227 3.63 20.39 16.89
C GLY A 227 2.27 19.83 17.32
N VAL A 228 1.56 20.62 18.12
CA VAL A 228 0.18 20.32 18.54
C VAL A 228 -0.78 21.14 17.68
N ALA A 229 -1.82 20.50 17.15
CA ALA A 229 -2.81 21.17 16.29
C ALA A 229 -4.23 20.64 16.57
N ALA A 230 -5.14 21.52 16.99
CA ALA A 230 -6.53 21.14 17.27
C ALA A 230 -7.28 20.66 16.00
N SER A 231 -6.84 21.12 14.83
CA SER A 231 -7.32 20.73 13.51
C SER A 231 -6.17 20.21 12.65
N ARG A 232 -6.50 19.63 11.50
CA ARG A 232 -5.54 19.18 10.47
C ARG A 232 -4.56 20.32 10.13
N PRO A 233 -3.23 20.13 10.25
CA PRO A 233 -2.25 21.11 9.79
C PRO A 233 -2.42 21.39 8.29
N THR A 234 -2.22 22.65 7.88
CA THR A 234 -2.14 22.99 6.46
C THR A 234 -0.89 22.37 5.85
N SER A 235 -0.93 22.07 4.55
CA SER A 235 0.21 21.55 3.79
C SER A 235 1.46 22.45 3.86
N SER A 236 1.26 23.78 3.96
CA SER A 236 2.32 24.76 4.19
C SER A 236 3.04 24.61 5.55
N LEU A 237 2.39 24.03 6.56
CA LEU A 237 2.99 23.72 7.86
C LEU A 237 3.50 22.29 7.93
N PHE A 238 2.78 21.35 7.30
CA PHE A 238 3.13 19.94 7.27
C PHE A 238 2.55 19.25 6.03
N TYR A 239 3.43 18.95 5.07
CA TYR A 239 3.10 18.15 3.89
C TYR A 239 3.90 16.85 3.90
N ARG A 240 3.22 15.75 3.57
CA ARG A 240 3.84 14.44 3.38
C ARG A 240 3.17 13.75 2.21
N LYS A 241 3.93 13.48 1.15
CA LYS A 241 3.52 12.58 0.07
C LYS A 241 4.49 11.41 0.00
N VAL A 242 3.95 10.23 -0.21
CA VAL A 242 4.71 8.98 -0.33
C VAL A 242 4.44 8.40 -1.71
N GLN A 243 5.49 7.87 -2.32
CA GLN A 243 5.41 7.08 -3.54
C GLN A 243 6.04 5.72 -3.28
N ILE A 244 5.33 4.65 -3.64
CA ILE A 244 5.88 3.29 -3.69
C ILE A 244 5.88 2.85 -5.14
N LEU A 245 7.06 2.49 -5.63
CA LEU A 245 7.26 1.87 -6.93
C LEU A 245 7.72 0.43 -6.71
N LEU A 246 6.94 -0.53 -7.21
CA LEU A 246 7.25 -1.95 -7.21
C LEU A 246 7.40 -2.42 -8.65
N GLU A 247 8.60 -2.81 -9.07
CA GLU A 247 8.93 -3.19 -10.44
C GLU A 247 9.27 -4.67 -10.54
N LYS A 248 8.80 -5.35 -11.60
CA LYS A 248 9.14 -6.76 -11.84
C LYS A 248 10.51 -6.86 -12.53
N VAL A 249 11.44 -7.56 -11.91
CA VAL A 249 12.83 -7.71 -12.37
C VAL A 249 13.17 -9.20 -12.46
N GLY A 250 12.97 -9.76 -13.66
CA GLY A 250 13.08 -11.20 -13.90
C GLY A 250 12.00 -11.97 -13.12
N THR A 251 12.43 -12.87 -12.24
CA THR A 251 11.55 -13.60 -11.32
C THR A 251 11.24 -12.85 -10.02
N ASN A 252 11.97 -11.77 -9.71
CA ASN A 252 11.88 -11.02 -8.46
C ASN A 252 11.11 -9.70 -8.67
N TYR A 253 10.92 -8.96 -7.58
CA TYR A 253 10.51 -7.56 -7.64
C TYR A 253 11.57 -6.65 -7.02
N GLN A 254 11.58 -5.38 -7.39
CA GLN A 254 12.31 -4.34 -6.71
C GLN A 254 11.33 -3.30 -6.17
N ILE A 255 11.42 -2.99 -4.87
CA ILE A 255 10.66 -1.90 -4.25
C ILE A 255 11.57 -0.68 -4.04
N THR A 256 11.12 0.47 -4.51
CA THR A 256 11.66 1.78 -4.18
C THR A 256 10.58 2.58 -3.46
N VAL A 257 10.93 3.16 -2.31
CA VAL A 257 10.03 4.05 -1.57
C VAL A 257 10.63 5.45 -1.59
N SER A 258 9.81 6.40 -2.04
CA SER A 258 10.15 7.82 -2.13
C SER A 258 9.17 8.65 -1.31
N MET A 259 9.64 9.83 -0.91
CA MET A 259 8.92 10.75 -0.05
C MET A 259 9.13 12.18 -0.52
N GLN A 260 8.14 13.03 -0.27
CA GLN A 260 8.17 14.47 -0.51
C GLN A 260 7.63 15.18 0.74
N VAL A 261 8.36 16.18 1.24
CA VAL A 261 8.10 16.82 2.56
C VAL A 261 7.59 18.27 2.47
N ALA A 262 7.36 18.78 1.25
CA ALA A 262 6.77 20.09 0.93
C ALA A 262 6.07 20.02 -0.43
N GLU A 263 4.96 20.74 -0.63
CA GLU A 263 4.14 20.68 -1.86
C GLU A 263 4.92 20.95 -3.15
N SER A 264 5.82 21.93 -3.13
CA SER A 264 6.69 22.29 -4.25
C SER A 264 8.06 21.57 -4.25
N GLY A 265 8.29 20.69 -3.27
CA GLY A 265 9.52 19.93 -3.14
C GLY A 265 9.62 18.75 -4.11
N SER A 266 10.83 18.28 -4.38
CA SER A 266 11.02 17.05 -5.17
C SER A 266 10.64 15.80 -4.37
N MET A 267 10.04 14.82 -5.05
CA MET A 267 9.95 13.44 -4.58
C MET A 267 11.35 12.81 -4.58
N ARG A 268 11.79 12.24 -3.44
CA ARG A 268 13.13 11.65 -3.30
C ARG A 268 13.08 10.30 -2.61
N ALA A 269 13.88 9.35 -3.09
CA ALA A 269 14.01 8.03 -2.48
C ALA A 269 14.44 8.14 -1.00
N VAL A 270 13.70 7.46 -0.12
CA VAL A 270 14.06 7.24 1.28
C VAL A 270 14.72 5.88 1.47
N PHE A 271 14.36 4.88 0.66
CA PHE A 271 15.15 3.66 0.49
C PHE A 271 14.82 2.93 -0.82
N GLY A 272 15.73 2.04 -1.20
CA GLY A 272 15.65 1.20 -2.38
C GLY A 272 16.44 1.73 -3.59
N PRO A 273 16.45 0.97 -4.71
CA PRO A 273 15.68 -0.25 -4.93
C PRO A 273 16.11 -1.43 -4.04
N ILE A 274 15.14 -2.12 -3.41
CA ILE A 274 15.35 -3.33 -2.61
C ILE A 274 14.76 -4.53 -3.34
N THR A 275 15.57 -5.55 -3.62
CA THR A 275 15.10 -6.79 -4.23
C THR A 275 14.27 -7.60 -3.24
N LEU A 276 12.99 -7.80 -3.56
CA LEU A 276 12.10 -8.75 -2.91
C LEU A 276 12.18 -10.07 -3.67
N THR A 277 12.75 -11.10 -3.04
CA THR A 277 12.88 -12.41 -3.67
C THR A 277 11.54 -13.13 -3.71
N THR A 278 11.21 -13.73 -4.86
CA THR A 278 9.93 -14.41 -5.04
C THR A 278 10.03 -15.88 -4.66
N PRO A 279 9.55 -16.24 -3.47
CA PRO A 279 8.75 -17.44 -3.34
C PRO A 279 7.38 -17.18 -2.67
N ARG A 280 7.02 -15.92 -2.41
CA ARG A 280 5.79 -15.55 -1.65
C ARG A 280 4.99 -14.35 -2.16
N LEU A 281 5.26 -13.87 -3.37
CA LEU A 281 4.50 -12.79 -4.03
C LEU A 281 3.55 -13.37 -5.09
N LEU A 282 2.63 -14.22 -4.62
CA LEU A 282 1.52 -14.87 -5.34
C LEU A 282 1.89 -15.77 -6.54
N THR A 283 1.57 -17.06 -6.41
CA THR A 283 1.05 -17.89 -7.50
C THR A 283 -0.46 -17.88 -7.46
#